data_AF-A0A645ENS8-F1
#
_entry.id   AF-A0A645ENS8-F1
#
_cell.length_a   1.000
_cell.length_b   1.000
_cell.length_c   1.000
_cell.angle_alpha   90.00
_cell.angle_beta   90.00
_cell.angle_gamma   90.00
#
_symmetry.space_group_name_H-M   'P 1'
#
loop_
_entity.id
_entity.type
_entity.pdbx_description
1 polymer ?
#
loop_
_entity_poly.entity_id
_entity_poly.type
_entity_poly.pdbx_seq_one_letter_code
_entity_poly.pdbx_strand_id
1 'polypeptide(L)' 'MDTKETETFIIVGSVEADPLNGKLSNVTPLAAAILDKKVGAVVEVEVDEPYEVKILSIK' A
#
# COMPACT_ATOMS: atom_id res chain seq x y z
N MET A 1 21.30 -4.95 7.29
CA MET A 1 20.36 -4.03 7.95
C MET A 1 18.99 -4.39 7.44
N ASP A 2 18.29 -5.29 8.13
CA ASP A 2 16.90 -5.60 7.83
C ASP A 2 16.05 -4.40 8.26
N THR A 3 15.82 -3.45 7.36
CA THR A 3 14.88 -2.35 7.58
C THR A 3 13.47 -2.91 7.52
N LYS A 4 13.05 -3.59 8.59
CA LYS A 4 11.68 -4.04 8.84
C LYS A 4 10.78 -2.84 9.14
N GLU A 5 10.83 -1.81 8.30
CA GLU A 5 9.96 -0.65 8.43
C GLU A 5 8.57 -1.06 7.99
N THR A 6 7.64 -1.01 8.93
CA THR A 6 6.22 -1.32 8.70
C THR A 6 5.45 -0.03 8.82
N GLU A 7 4.92 0.45 7.71
CA GLU A 7 4.06 1.64 7.68
C GLU A 7 2.59 1.25 7.54
N THR A 8 1.72 2.09 8.10
CA THR A 8 0.28 1.92 8.01
C THR A 8 -0.30 3.05 7.19
N PHE A 9 -1.05 2.70 6.15
CA PHE A 9 -1.73 3.64 5.27
C PHE A 9 -3.22 3.35 5.26
N ILE A 10 -4.02 4.39 5.02
CA ILE A 10 -5.46 4.29 4.85
C ILE A 10 -5.77 4.52 3.39
N ILE A 11 -6.30 3.51 2.70
CA ILE A 11 -6.77 3.66 1.32
C ILE A 11 -8.10 4.42 1.35
N VAL A 12 -8.14 5.57 0.69
CA VAL A 12 -9.31 6.45 0.55
C VAL A 12 -9.58 6.74 -0.92
N GLY A 13 -10.72 7.36 -1.23
CA GLY A 13 -10.99 7.83 -2.58
C GLY A 13 -10.02 8.93 -3.02
N SER A 14 -9.82 9.09 -4.33
CA SER A 14 -8.86 10.08 -4.85
C SER A 14 -9.09 11.53 -4.44
N VAL A 15 -10.31 11.89 -4.04
CA VAL A 15 -10.65 13.24 -3.57
C VAL A 15 -10.21 13.47 -2.12
N GLU A 16 -10.12 12.39 -1.33
CA GLU A 16 -9.84 12.43 0.11
C GLU A 16 -8.39 12.06 0.45
N ALA A 17 -7.59 11.74 -0.57
CA ALA A 17 -6.21 11.34 -0.44
C ALA A 17 -5.37 12.48 0.13
N ASP A 18 -4.56 12.14 1.13
CA ASP A 18 -3.73 13.07 1.88
C ASP A 18 -2.46 12.33 2.36
N PRO A 19 -1.38 12.39 1.57
CA PRO A 19 -0.13 11.72 1.90
C PRO A 19 0.46 12.17 3.24
N LEU A 20 0.23 13.41 3.66
CA LEU A 20 0.74 13.95 4.93
C LEU A 20 0.08 13.29 6.13
N ASN A 21 -1.16 12.82 5.96
CA ASN A 21 -1.94 12.13 6.98
C ASN A 21 -2.00 10.61 6.76
N GLY A 22 -1.13 10.06 5.91
CA GLY A 22 -1.08 8.61 5.61
C GLY A 22 -2.31 8.10 4.85
N LYS A 23 -3.05 8.99 4.19
CA LYS A 23 -4.21 8.65 3.35
C LYS A 23 -3.77 8.51 1.89
N LEU A 24 -3.83 7.28 1.38
CA LEU A 24 -3.44 6.95 0.03
C LEU A 24 -4.66 6.85 -0.88
N SER A 25 -4.58 7.40 -2.10
CA SER A 25 -5.65 7.24 -3.09
C SER A 25 -5.75 5.79 -3.57
N ASN A 26 -6.99 5.30 -3.70
CA ASN A 26 -7.31 4.00 -4.29
C ASN A 26 -6.87 3.85 -5.75
N VAL A 27 -6.52 4.95 -6.44
CA VAL A 27 -6.00 4.91 -7.82
C VAL A 27 -4.48 4.74 -7.90
N THR A 28 -3.78 4.71 -6.77
CA THR A 28 -2.32 4.52 -6.78
C THR A 28 -1.95 3.07 -7.11
N PRO A 29 -0.81 2.83 -7.77
CA PRO A 29 -0.35 1.47 -8.08
C PRO A 29 -0.22 0.58 -6.84
N LEU A 30 0.28 1.15 -5.74
CA LEU A 30 0.38 0.46 -4.45
C LEU A 30 -0.99 0.04 -3.94
N ALA A 31 -1.95 0.98 -3.87
CA ALA A 31 -3.30 0.69 -3.40
C ALA A 31 -3.99 -0.36 -4.28
N ALA A 32 -3.84 -0.25 -5.61
CA ALA A 32 -4.39 -1.20 -6.57
C ALA A 32 -3.76 -2.60 -6.44
N ALA A 33 -2.46 -2.69 -6.20
CA ALA A 33 -1.75 -3.97 -6.03
C ALA A 33 -2.20 -4.73 -4.76
N ILE A 34 -2.49 -4.01 -3.68
CA ILE A 34 -2.97 -4.58 -2.41
C ILE A 34 -4.50 -4.66 -2.32
N LEU A 35 -5.24 -3.93 -3.16
CA LEU A 35 -6.70 -4.02 -3.27
C LEU A 35 -7.08 -5.48 -3.60
N ASP A 36 -8.12 -5.99 -2.95
CA ASP A 36 -8.60 -7.37 -3.08
C ASP A 36 -7.62 -8.49 -2.65
N LYS A 37 -6.51 -8.14 -2.01
CA LYS A 37 -5.59 -9.11 -1.41
C LYS A 37 -5.89 -9.34 0.06
N LYS A 38 -5.36 -10.45 0.59
CA LYS A 38 -5.55 -10.85 1.99
C LYS A 38 -4.30 -10.60 2.81
N VAL A 39 -4.47 -10.47 4.12
CA VAL A 39 -3.35 -10.45 5.08
C VAL A 39 -2.43 -11.65 4.84
N GLY A 40 -1.14 -11.39 4.76
CA GLY A 40 -0.09 -12.38 4.46
C GLY A 40 0.27 -12.48 2.98
N ALA A 41 -0.51 -11.90 2.07
CA ALA A 41 -0.17 -11.84 0.65
C ALA A 41 1.05 -10.94 0.43
N VAL A 42 1.94 -11.38 -0.46
CA VAL A 42 3.02 -10.58 -1.03
C VAL A 42 2.58 -10.19 -2.43
N VAL A 43 2.67 -8.91 -2.75
CA VAL A 43 2.37 -8.40 -4.09
C VAL A 43 3.51 -7.52 -4.57
N GLU A 44 3.76 -7.60 -5.87
CA GLU A 44 4.69 -6.73 -6.57
C GLU A 44 3.92 -5.50 -7.07
N VAL A 45 4.46 -4.32 -6.79
CA VAL A 45 3.88 -3.04 -7.21
C VAL A 45 4.56 -2.62 -8.51
N GLU A 46 3.80 -2.63 -9.60
CA GLU A 46 4.29 -2.24 -10.93
C GLU A 46 4.37 -0.70 -11.03
N VAL A 47 5.54 -0.16 -10.71
CA VAL A 47 5.92 1.26 -10.92
C VAL A 47 7.27 1.31 -11.66
N ASP A 48 7.80 2.51 -11.93
CA ASP A 48 9.09 2.68 -12.60
C ASP A 48 10.22 1.85 -11.97
N GLU A 49 10.22 1.71 -10.64
CA GLU A 49 11.08 0.79 -9.89
C GLU A 49 10.21 -0.21 -9.11
N PRO A 50 9.95 -1.42 -9.65
CA PRO A 50 9.07 -2.37 -9.00
C PRO A 50 9.61 -2.84 -7.65
N TYR A 51 8.71 -3.00 -6.69
CA TYR A 51 9.03 -3.45 -5.34
C TYR A 51 7.97 -4.38 -4.79
N GLU A 52 8.38 -5.30 -3.92
CA GLU A 52 7.48 -6.22 -3.24
C GLU A 52 7.03 -5.67 -1.90
N VAL A 53 5.72 -5.75 -1.64
CA VAL A 53 5.13 -5.42 -0.34
C VAL A 53 4.39 -6.62 0.23
N LYS A 54 4.46 -6.78 1.55
CA LYS A 54 3.71 -7.79 2.27
C LYS A 54 2.62 -7.13 3.11
N ILE A 55 1.39 -7.60 2.93
CA ILE A 55 0.25 -7.14 3.73
C ILE A 55 0.36 -7.77 5.12
N LEU A 56 0.72 -6.98 6.13
CA LEU A 56 0.88 -7.47 7.50
C LEU A 56 -0.44 -7.51 8.26
N SER A 57 -1.34 -6.56 7.98
CA SER A 57 -2.63 -6.44 8.66
C SER A 57 -3.59 -5.63 7.79
N ILE A 58 -4.88 -5.95 7.86
CA ILE A 58 -6.00 -5.18 7.29
C ILE A 58 -6.97 -4.99 8.45
N LYS A 59 -7.41 -3.76 8.70
CA LYS A 59 -8.27 -3.39 9.83
C LYS A 59 -9.50 -2.62 9.38
#